data_AF-A0A9P4L6J8-F1
#
_entry.id   AF-A0A9P4L6J8-F1
#
_cell.length_a   1.000
_cell.length_b   1.000
_cell.length_c   1.000
_cell.angle_alpha   90.00
_cell.angle_beta   90.00
_cell.angle_gamma   90.00
#
_symmetry.space_group_name_H-M   'P 1'
#
loop_
_entity.id
_entity.type
_entity.pdbx_description
1 polymer ?
#
loop_
_entity_poly.entity_id
_entity_poly.type
_entity_poly.pdbx_seq_one_letter_code
_entity_poly.pdbx_strand_id
1 'polypeptide(L)'
;MGIFTPLTSPRDPRWQGIQHHHHTIFLVKNLILLLFIIFIIIEYSLFRSWWNRESSTSIDYAPYSFGLRIAFALIPDLVYTIFALVLIFQKPTLSLKDRTWTFHPAFALTFSIIMFGLYVGATFVNVLVIASNEVSFYNMNTWDSIGYAEAGVQGVLGLCYLGLTVCACVAVHRWRIGQEGSKGFVEVDNRMETGMSNV
;
A
#
# COMPACT_ATOMS: atom_id res chain seq x y z
N MET A 1 23.46 11.58 6.92
CA MET A 1 22.05 11.14 7.10
C MET A 1 21.88 9.83 6.34
N GLY A 2 21.29 8.81 6.97
CA GLY A 2 21.11 7.50 6.32
C GLY A 2 19.98 7.55 5.27
N ILE A 3 20.00 6.58 4.34
CA ILE A 3 18.98 6.45 3.28
C ILE A 3 17.56 6.27 3.89
N PHE A 4 17.45 5.70 5.09
CA PHE A 4 16.16 5.46 5.77
C PHE A 4 15.60 6.66 6.57
N THR A 5 16.35 7.76 6.71
CA THR A 5 15.93 8.91 7.53
C THR A 5 14.56 9.50 7.14
N PRO A 6 14.19 9.63 5.85
CA PRO A 6 12.85 10.11 5.46
C PRO A 6 11.69 9.19 5.89
N LEU A 7 11.97 7.91 6.12
CA LEU A 7 11.00 6.91 6.54
C LEU A 7 10.85 6.83 8.07
N THR A 8 11.91 7.14 8.82
CA THR A 8 11.88 7.08 10.29
C THR A 8 11.63 8.43 10.96
N SER A 9 11.98 9.53 10.28
CA SER A 9 11.82 10.90 10.78
C SER A 9 11.40 11.83 9.64
N PRO A 10 10.12 11.77 9.20
CA PRO A 10 9.63 12.59 8.11
C PRO A 10 9.75 14.08 8.44
N ARG A 11 10.28 14.86 7.49
CA ARG A 11 10.42 16.32 7.64
C ARG A 11 9.10 17.07 7.46
N ASP A 12 8.13 16.46 6.81
CA ASP A 12 6.82 17.04 6.59
C ASP A 12 6.04 17.11 7.92
N PRO A 13 5.62 18.31 8.36
CA PRO A 13 4.88 18.48 9.62
C PRO A 13 3.58 17.67 9.68
N ARG A 14 2.98 17.34 8.52
CA ARG A 14 1.77 16.50 8.47
C ARG A 14 2.03 15.09 9.00
N TRP A 15 3.27 14.61 8.95
CA TRP A 15 3.65 13.26 9.35
C TRP A 15 4.37 13.19 10.71
N GLN A 16 4.31 14.25 11.54
CA GLN A 16 4.98 14.30 12.85
C GLN A 16 4.11 13.84 14.04
N GLY A 17 4.69 13.13 15.00
CA GLY A 17 3.94 12.51 16.11
C GLY A 17 3.43 11.12 15.71
N ILE A 18 2.32 10.62 16.25
CA ILE A 18 1.91 9.22 16.08
C ILE A 18 1.74 8.78 14.61
N GLN A 19 1.43 9.72 13.70
CA GLN A 19 1.28 9.40 12.28
C GLN A 19 2.61 9.11 11.56
N HIS A 20 3.78 9.34 12.17
CA HIS A 20 5.07 8.92 11.58
C HIS A 20 5.15 7.39 11.40
N HIS A 21 4.43 6.64 12.25
CA HIS A 21 4.33 5.19 12.15
C HIS A 21 3.76 4.73 10.80
N HIS A 22 3.06 5.59 10.06
CA HIS A 22 2.64 5.30 8.69
C HIS A 22 3.84 4.89 7.82
N HIS A 23 4.95 5.64 7.85
CA HIS A 23 6.12 5.33 7.03
C HIS A 23 6.82 4.05 7.50
N THR A 24 6.83 3.79 8.81
CA THR A 24 7.37 2.53 9.37
C THR A 24 6.54 1.32 8.93
N ILE A 25 5.21 1.39 9.06
CA ILE A 25 4.30 0.33 8.61
C ILE A 25 4.42 0.15 7.10
N PHE A 26 4.54 1.24 6.34
CA PHE A 26 4.75 1.18 4.89
C PHE A 26 6.05 0.45 4.53
N LEU A 27 7.15 0.70 5.26
CA LEU A 27 8.39 -0.03 5.08
C LEU A 27 8.24 -1.52 5.40
N VAL A 28 7.64 -1.87 6.54
CA VAL A 28 7.37 -3.26 6.94
C VAL A 28 6.51 -3.97 5.89
N LYS A 29 5.44 -3.31 5.44
CA LYS A 29 4.57 -3.81 4.37
C LYS A 29 5.35 -4.12 3.10
N ASN A 30 6.29 -3.26 2.72
CA ASN A 30 7.10 -3.48 1.51
C ASN A 30 8.10 -4.63 1.64
N LEU A 31 8.62 -4.89 2.84
CA LEU A 31 9.42 -6.10 3.09
C LEU A 31 8.58 -7.36 2.93
N ILE A 32 7.35 -7.36 3.48
CA ILE A 32 6.40 -8.47 3.32
C ILE A 32 6.01 -8.63 1.84
N LEU A 33 5.77 -7.54 1.11
CA LEU A 33 5.46 -7.55 -0.32
C LEU A 33 6.60 -8.20 -1.13
N LEU A 34 7.85 -7.91 -0.81
CA LEU A 34 8.99 -8.50 -1.50
C LEU A 34 9.05 -10.02 -1.26
N LEU A 35 8.80 -10.48 -0.03
CA LEU A 35 8.70 -11.91 0.28
C LEU A 35 7.53 -12.57 -0.49
N PHE A 36 6.39 -11.88 -0.58
CA PHE A 36 5.23 -12.35 -1.32
C PHE A 36 5.54 -12.55 -2.81
N ILE A 37 6.22 -11.58 -3.44
CA ILE A 37 6.65 -11.67 -4.84
C ILE A 37 7.58 -12.87 -5.06
N ILE A 38 8.50 -13.14 -4.12
CA ILE A 38 9.38 -14.31 -4.19
C ILE A 38 8.56 -15.60 -4.15
N PHE A 39 7.55 -15.71 -3.28
CA PHE A 39 6.67 -16.88 -3.22
C PHE A 39 5.93 -17.12 -4.53
N ILE A 40 5.37 -16.08 -5.14
CA ILE A 40 4.68 -16.18 -6.44
C ILE A 40 5.64 -16.69 -7.53
N ILE A 41 6.88 -16.20 -7.57
CA ILE A 41 7.88 -16.65 -8.54
C ILE A 41 8.20 -18.14 -8.33
N ILE A 42 8.31 -18.58 -7.08
CA ILE A 42 8.56 -19.98 -6.73
C ILE A 42 7.37 -20.86 -7.12
N GLU A 43 6.14 -20.48 -6.74
CA GLU A 43 4.90 -21.19 -7.09
C GLU A 43 4.82 -21.37 -8.61
N TYR A 44 4.94 -20.28 -9.37
CA TYR A 44 4.88 -20.32 -10.83
C TYR A 44 5.95 -21.23 -11.43
N SER A 45 7.18 -21.15 -10.93
CA SER A 45 8.29 -21.97 -11.45
C SER A 45 8.10 -23.45 -11.18
N LEU A 46 7.66 -23.80 -9.96
CA LEU A 46 7.35 -25.17 -9.57
C LEU A 46 6.16 -25.72 -10.35
N PHE A 47 5.06 -24.96 -10.38
CA PHE A 47 3.83 -25.35 -11.07
C PHE A 47 4.09 -25.59 -12.56
N ARG A 48 4.83 -24.70 -13.22
CA ARG A 48 5.23 -24.89 -14.62
C ARG A 48 6.08 -26.16 -14.82
N SER A 49 6.96 -26.48 -13.87
CA SER A 49 7.78 -27.69 -13.94
C SER A 49 6.95 -28.95 -13.80
N TRP A 50 6.01 -28.97 -12.84
CA TRP A 50 5.11 -30.10 -12.61
C TRP A 50 4.17 -30.32 -13.80
N TRP A 51 3.55 -29.24 -14.28
CA TRP A 51 2.59 -29.31 -15.39
C TRP A 51 3.23 -29.85 -16.67
N ASN A 52 4.42 -29.35 -17.04
CA ASN A 52 5.12 -29.80 -18.26
C ASN A 52 5.58 -31.26 -18.22
N ARG A 53 5.70 -31.87 -17.03
CA ARG A 53 6.09 -33.27 -16.89
C ARG A 53 4.90 -34.23 -17.00
N GLU A 54 3.73 -33.78 -16.58
CA GLU A 54 2.55 -34.63 -16.39
C GLU A 54 1.48 -34.42 -17.45
N SER A 55 1.36 -33.22 -18.00
CA SER A 55 0.33 -32.91 -18.98
C SER A 55 0.88 -32.87 -20.40
N SER A 56 0.14 -33.49 -21.32
CA SER A 56 0.32 -33.30 -22.76
C SER A 56 -0.30 -32.00 -23.28
N THR A 57 -1.06 -31.29 -22.45
CA THR A 57 -1.73 -30.03 -22.79
C THR A 57 -0.88 -28.82 -22.43
N SER A 58 -1.06 -27.71 -23.16
CA SER A 58 -0.33 -26.47 -22.87
C SER A 58 -0.68 -25.93 -21.49
N ILE A 59 0.22 -25.12 -20.93
CA ILE A 59 0.04 -24.45 -19.65
C ILE A 59 -1.17 -23.50 -19.63
N ASP A 60 -1.66 -23.07 -20.81
CA ASP A 60 -2.82 -22.20 -20.94
C ASP A 60 -4.12 -22.87 -20.48
N TYR A 61 -4.15 -24.20 -20.45
CA TYR A 61 -5.27 -25.00 -19.92
C TYR A 61 -5.08 -25.38 -18.45
N ALA A 62 -3.95 -25.00 -17.84
CA ALA A 62 -3.73 -25.31 -16.43
C ALA A 62 -4.66 -24.46 -15.55
N PRO A 63 -5.09 -24.96 -14.37
CA PRO A 63 -5.96 -24.25 -13.43
C PRO A 63 -5.24 -23.08 -12.70
N TYR A 64 -4.35 -22.36 -13.40
CA TYR A 64 -3.53 -21.30 -12.84
C TYR A 64 -3.99 -19.94 -13.38
N SER A 65 -4.81 -19.24 -12.58
CA SER A 65 -5.33 -17.91 -12.91
C SER A 65 -4.57 -16.80 -12.17
N PHE A 66 -3.32 -16.55 -12.55
CA PHE A 66 -2.47 -15.49 -11.97
C PHE A 66 -3.19 -14.13 -11.87
N GLY A 67 -3.90 -13.76 -12.94
CA GLY A 67 -4.65 -12.51 -13.02
C GLY A 67 -5.63 -12.34 -11.87
N LEU A 68 -6.47 -13.37 -11.69
CA LEU A 68 -7.59 -13.38 -10.77
C LEU A 68 -7.16 -13.55 -9.31
N ARG A 69 -6.14 -14.39 -9.05
CA ARG A 69 -5.64 -14.65 -7.68
C ARG A 69 -4.72 -13.56 -7.13
N ILE A 70 -3.88 -12.96 -7.99
CA ILE A 70 -2.70 -12.20 -7.55
C ILE A 70 -2.61 -10.83 -8.21
N ALA A 71 -2.76 -10.75 -9.54
CA ALA A 71 -2.39 -9.55 -10.29
C ALA A 71 -3.23 -8.31 -9.93
N PHE A 72 -4.52 -8.49 -9.66
CA PHE A 72 -5.43 -7.38 -9.35
C PHE A 72 -5.07 -6.61 -8.07
N ALA A 73 -4.43 -7.26 -7.09
CA ALA A 73 -3.93 -6.58 -5.90
C ALA A 73 -2.45 -6.18 -6.08
N LEU A 74 -1.63 -7.07 -6.64
CA LEU A 74 -0.18 -6.88 -6.71
C LEU A 74 0.25 -5.72 -7.63
N ILE A 75 -0.34 -5.62 -8.83
CA ILE A 75 0.08 -4.60 -9.81
C ILE A 75 -0.23 -3.18 -9.29
N PRO A 76 -1.45 -2.88 -8.81
CA PRO A 76 -1.72 -1.58 -8.19
C PRO A 76 -0.84 -1.28 -6.97
N ASP A 77 -0.51 -2.30 -6.16
CA ASP A 77 0.40 -2.12 -5.02
C ASP A 77 1.81 -1.71 -5.47
N LEU A 78 2.37 -2.39 -6.47
CA LEU A 78 3.69 -2.06 -7.00
C LEU A 78 3.73 -0.64 -7.55
N VAL A 79 2.71 -0.25 -8.32
CA VAL A 79 2.59 1.11 -8.86
C VAL A 79 2.51 2.11 -7.71
N TYR A 80 1.60 1.90 -6.75
CA TYR A 80 1.47 2.75 -5.56
C TYR A 80 2.77 2.86 -4.77
N THR A 81 3.48 1.74 -4.57
CA THR A 81 4.73 1.68 -3.83
C THR A 81 5.80 2.54 -4.49
N ILE A 82 5.95 2.46 -5.81
CA ILE A 82 6.90 3.30 -6.56
C ILE A 82 6.52 4.79 -6.41
N PHE A 83 5.25 5.14 -6.63
CA PHE A 83 4.78 6.52 -6.50
C PHE A 83 4.98 7.08 -5.08
N ALA A 84 4.64 6.30 -4.05
CA ALA A 84 4.80 6.69 -2.66
C ALA A 84 6.28 6.88 -2.31
N LEU A 85 7.17 5.98 -2.74
CA LEU A 85 8.61 6.12 -2.52
C LEU A 85 9.16 7.39 -3.20
N VAL A 86 8.76 7.68 -4.45
CA VAL A 86 9.16 8.91 -5.14
C VAL A 86 8.71 10.14 -4.34
N LEU A 87 7.45 10.20 -3.90
CA LEU A 87 6.91 11.33 -3.14
C LEU A 87 7.51 11.48 -1.73
N ILE A 88 7.91 10.38 -1.09
CA ILE A 88 8.54 10.39 0.25
C ILE A 88 10.02 10.80 0.15
N PHE A 89 10.75 10.30 -0.85
CA PHE A 89 12.18 10.55 -1.02
C PHE A 89 12.51 11.85 -1.75
N GLN A 90 11.53 12.49 -2.39
CA GLN A 90 11.72 13.79 -3.00
C GLN A 90 12.24 14.78 -1.95
N LYS A 91 13.51 15.18 -2.09
CA LYS A 91 14.09 16.22 -1.24
C LYS A 91 13.30 17.50 -1.49
N PRO A 92 12.91 18.25 -0.45
CA PRO A 92 12.50 19.63 -0.63
C PRO A 92 13.76 20.40 -1.06
N THR A 93 14.02 20.44 -2.36
CA THR A 93 15.11 21.24 -2.92
C THR A 93 14.76 22.69 -2.60
N LEU A 94 15.68 23.35 -1.88
CA LEU A 94 15.56 24.73 -1.43
C LEU A 94 15.04 25.60 -2.57
N SER A 95 14.01 26.40 -2.29
CA SER A 95 13.37 27.32 -3.23
C SER A 95 12.45 26.64 -4.24
N LEU A 96 11.19 26.44 -3.84
CA LEU A 96 10.05 26.98 -4.58
C LEU A 96 8.80 26.88 -3.71
N LYS A 97 8.04 27.96 -3.76
CA LYS A 97 6.91 28.35 -2.93
C LYS A 97 5.68 27.42 -3.03
N ASP A 98 5.78 26.35 -3.83
CA ASP A 98 4.67 25.46 -4.17
C ASP A 98 4.78 24.10 -3.49
N ARG A 99 4.16 24.04 -2.30
CA ARG A 99 4.05 22.89 -1.38
C ARG A 99 3.22 21.72 -1.95
N THR A 100 2.96 21.68 -3.24
CA THR A 100 1.91 20.86 -3.88
C THR A 100 2.35 19.42 -4.16
N TRP A 101 3.65 19.14 -4.32
CA TRP A 101 4.18 17.82 -4.69
C TRP A 101 4.79 17.06 -3.51
N THR A 102 4.00 16.85 -2.47
CA THR A 102 4.44 16.14 -1.26
C THR A 102 3.48 15.00 -0.96
N PHE A 103 3.96 13.95 -0.29
CA PHE A 103 3.14 12.79 0.06
C PHE A 103 1.96 13.20 0.97
N HIS A 104 0.79 13.39 0.36
CA HIS A 104 -0.38 13.98 1.02
C HIS A 104 -1.13 12.93 1.85
N PRO A 105 -1.56 13.23 3.09
CA PRO A 105 -2.26 12.25 3.93
C PRO A 105 -3.60 11.80 3.35
N ALA A 106 -4.31 12.66 2.61
CA ALA A 106 -5.54 12.27 1.90
C ALA A 106 -5.29 11.25 0.78
N PHE A 107 -4.18 11.39 0.04
CA PHE A 107 -3.78 10.41 -0.97
C PHE A 107 -3.44 9.07 -0.31
N ALA A 108 -2.64 9.10 0.76
CA ALA A 108 -2.30 7.91 1.53
C ALA A 108 -3.55 7.20 2.09
N LEU A 109 -4.53 7.96 2.58
CA LEU A 109 -5.80 7.42 3.08
C LEU A 109 -6.60 6.71 1.98
N THR A 110 -6.85 7.41 0.87
CA THR A 110 -7.65 6.86 -0.25
C THR A 110 -7.02 5.58 -0.79
N PHE A 111 -5.71 5.59 -1.04
CA PHE A 111 -5.01 4.40 -1.53
C PHE A 111 -5.00 3.28 -0.50
N SER A 112 -4.84 3.57 0.80
CA SER A 112 -4.84 2.51 1.82
C SER A 112 -6.20 1.80 1.90
N ILE A 113 -7.31 2.52 1.76
CA ILE A 113 -8.66 1.94 1.73
C ILE A 113 -8.86 1.05 0.49
N ILE A 114 -8.48 1.56 -0.69
CA ILE A 114 -8.59 0.81 -1.95
C ILE A 114 -7.76 -0.48 -1.87
N MET A 115 -6.50 -0.37 -1.44
CA MET A 115 -5.59 -1.51 -1.35
C MET A 115 -6.03 -2.52 -0.28
N PHE A 116 -6.57 -2.07 0.85
CA PHE A 116 -7.18 -2.97 1.84
C PHE A 116 -8.30 -3.81 1.20
N GLY A 117 -9.23 -3.17 0.48
CA GLY A 117 -10.30 -3.88 -0.23
C GLY A 117 -9.76 -4.87 -1.26
N LEU A 118 -8.76 -4.48 -2.04
CA LEU A 118 -8.12 -5.36 -3.04
C LEU A 118 -7.45 -6.57 -2.40
N TYR A 119 -6.72 -6.41 -1.30
CA TYR A 119 -6.05 -7.53 -0.63
C TYR A 119 -7.02 -8.47 0.09
N VAL A 120 -8.09 -7.94 0.71
CA VAL A 120 -9.15 -8.78 1.29
C VAL A 120 -9.85 -9.58 0.19
N GLY A 121 -10.18 -8.93 -0.93
CA GLY A 121 -10.77 -9.58 -2.09
C GLY A 121 -9.85 -10.65 -2.68
N ALA A 122 -8.58 -10.33 -2.92
CA ALA A 122 -7.58 -11.28 -3.43
C ALA A 122 -7.37 -12.47 -2.49
N THR A 123 -7.34 -12.24 -1.17
CA THR A 123 -7.23 -13.32 -0.17
C THR A 123 -8.41 -14.28 -0.28
N PHE A 124 -9.63 -13.76 -0.32
CA PHE A 124 -10.85 -14.57 -0.43
C PHE A 124 -10.88 -15.34 -1.76
N VAL A 125 -10.60 -14.67 -2.86
CA VAL A 125 -10.55 -15.26 -4.19
C VAL A 125 -9.48 -16.35 -4.28
N ASN A 126 -8.30 -16.14 -3.70
CA ASN A 126 -7.22 -17.12 -3.71
C ASN A 126 -7.63 -18.41 -2.97
N VAL A 127 -8.21 -18.27 -1.77
CA VAL A 127 -8.76 -19.41 -1.01
C VAL A 127 -9.83 -20.14 -1.80
N LEU A 128 -10.74 -19.42 -2.44
CA LEU A 128 -11.79 -20.03 -3.26
C LEU A 128 -11.22 -20.81 -4.43
N VAL A 129 -10.26 -20.25 -5.18
CA VAL A 129 -9.69 -20.92 -6.36
C VAL A 129 -8.96 -22.21 -5.97
N ILE A 130 -8.23 -22.20 -4.85
CA ILE A 130 -7.55 -23.40 -4.34
C ILE A 130 -8.58 -24.44 -3.90
N ALA A 131 -9.56 -24.03 -3.09
CA ALA A 131 -10.59 -24.93 -2.57
C ALA A 131 -11.52 -25.49 -3.66
N SER A 132 -11.73 -24.76 -4.75
CA SER A 132 -12.54 -25.19 -5.89
C SER A 132 -11.74 -25.89 -6.99
N ASN A 133 -10.45 -26.18 -6.78
CA ASN A 133 -9.65 -26.85 -7.79
C ASN A 133 -10.03 -28.34 -7.88
N GLU A 134 -10.65 -28.74 -8.99
CA GLU A 134 -11.03 -30.12 -9.27
C GLU A 134 -9.92 -30.91 -10.00
N VAL A 135 -8.88 -30.22 -10.50
CA VAL A 135 -7.81 -30.84 -11.28
C VAL A 135 -6.75 -31.43 -10.35
N SER A 136 -6.67 -32.77 -10.34
CA SER A 136 -5.63 -33.53 -9.62
C SER A 136 -4.33 -33.60 -10.42
N PHE A 137 -3.20 -33.41 -9.74
CA PHE A 137 -1.84 -33.64 -10.25
C PHE A 137 -0.91 -34.08 -9.11
N TYR A 138 0.26 -34.65 -9.43
CA TYR A 138 1.11 -35.37 -8.45
C TYR A 138 1.50 -34.53 -7.24
N ASN A 139 1.72 -33.23 -7.43
CA ASN A 139 2.16 -32.29 -6.38
C ASN A 139 1.03 -31.40 -5.83
N MET A 140 -0.24 -31.82 -5.94
CA MET A 140 -1.40 -31.02 -5.52
C MET A 140 -1.31 -30.56 -4.07
N ASN A 141 -0.98 -31.44 -3.11
CA ASN A 141 -0.85 -31.07 -1.69
C ASN A 141 0.18 -29.96 -1.45
N THR A 142 1.29 -29.98 -2.20
CA THR A 142 2.34 -28.96 -2.11
C THR A 142 1.85 -27.64 -2.70
N TRP A 143 1.16 -27.69 -3.84
CA TRP A 143 0.56 -26.52 -4.46
C TRP A 143 -0.50 -25.87 -3.55
N ASP A 144 -1.40 -26.65 -2.96
CA ASP A 144 -2.40 -26.18 -2.02
C ASP A 144 -1.75 -25.47 -0.82
N SER A 145 -0.70 -26.08 -0.26
CA SER A 145 0.04 -25.51 0.88
C SER A 145 0.67 -24.16 0.54
N ILE A 146 1.26 -24.03 -0.66
CA ILE A 146 1.81 -22.76 -1.14
C ILE A 146 0.68 -21.74 -1.34
N GLY A 147 -0.41 -22.13 -1.99
CA GLY A 147 -1.54 -21.24 -2.23
C GLY A 147 -2.20 -20.73 -0.95
N TYR A 148 -2.37 -21.57 0.08
CA TYR A 148 -2.89 -21.14 1.38
C TYR A 148 -1.89 -20.23 2.12
N ALA A 149 -0.58 -20.49 2.00
CA ALA A 149 0.44 -19.60 2.54
C ALA A 149 0.39 -18.21 1.86
N GLU A 150 0.22 -18.17 0.54
CA GLU A 150 0.03 -16.93 -0.22
C GLU A 150 -1.22 -16.17 0.24
N ALA A 151 -2.35 -16.85 0.43
CA ALA A 151 -3.56 -16.24 0.98
C ALA A 151 -3.31 -15.65 2.38
N GLY A 152 -2.56 -16.35 3.23
CA GLY A 152 -2.12 -15.84 4.53
C GLY A 152 -1.32 -14.54 4.40
N VAL A 153 -0.34 -14.50 3.49
CA VAL A 153 0.48 -13.29 3.26
C VAL A 153 -0.35 -12.14 2.68
N GLN A 154 -1.29 -12.41 1.76
CA GLN A 154 -2.26 -11.43 1.27
C GLN A 154 -3.11 -10.84 2.41
N GLY A 155 -3.55 -11.68 3.35
CA GLY A 155 -4.27 -11.25 4.55
C GLY A 155 -3.43 -10.34 5.42
N VAL A 156 -2.16 -10.68 5.67
CA VAL A 156 -1.22 -9.83 6.43
C VAL A 156 -0.99 -8.48 5.73
N LEU A 157 -0.81 -8.47 4.41
CA LEU A 157 -0.71 -7.23 3.63
C LEU A 157 -1.97 -6.38 3.77
N GLY A 158 -3.16 -6.99 3.74
CA GLY A 158 -4.43 -6.32 4.06
C GLY A 158 -4.42 -5.67 5.44
N LEU A 159 -3.97 -6.38 6.48
CA LEU A 159 -3.86 -5.82 7.84
C LEU A 159 -2.87 -4.65 7.92
N CYS A 160 -1.76 -4.71 7.18
CA CYS A 160 -0.86 -3.56 7.08
C CYS A 160 -1.56 -2.33 6.50
N TYR A 161 -2.37 -2.50 5.44
CA TYR A 161 -3.14 -1.41 4.84
C TYR A 161 -4.23 -0.86 5.76
N LEU A 162 -4.83 -1.70 6.60
CA LEU A 162 -5.73 -1.24 7.65
C LEU A 162 -5.00 -0.35 8.66
N GLY A 163 -3.79 -0.76 9.09
CA GLY A 163 -2.92 0.07 9.94
C GLY A 163 -2.55 1.40 9.30
N LEU A 164 -2.18 1.40 8.01
CA LEU A 164 -1.89 2.62 7.25
C LEU A 164 -3.11 3.55 7.17
N THR A 165 -4.30 2.99 6.97
CA THR A 165 -5.57 3.73 6.94
C THR A 165 -5.79 4.48 8.25
N VAL A 166 -5.59 3.83 9.39
CA VAL A 166 -5.73 4.47 10.72
C VAL A 166 -4.75 5.63 10.87
N CYS A 167 -3.47 5.43 10.56
CA CYS A 167 -2.48 6.51 10.63
C CYS A 167 -2.79 7.67 9.68
N ALA A 168 -3.24 7.38 8.46
CA ALA A 168 -3.59 8.39 7.48
C ALA A 168 -4.85 9.19 7.88
N CYS A 169 -5.87 8.54 8.47
CA CYS A 169 -7.03 9.21 9.05
C CYS A 169 -6.62 10.26 10.10
N VAL A 170 -5.73 9.88 11.03
CA VAL A 170 -5.21 10.80 12.05
C VAL A 170 -4.45 11.96 11.41
N ALA A 171 -3.62 11.68 10.40
CA ALA A 171 -2.87 12.71 9.68
C ALA A 171 -3.79 13.69 8.93
N VAL A 172 -4.83 13.20 8.25
CA VAL A 172 -5.85 14.03 7.57
C VAL A 172 -6.59 14.89 8.59
N HIS A 173 -7.02 14.32 9.71
CA HIS A 173 -7.74 15.06 10.75
C HIS A 173 -6.91 16.21 11.32
N ARG A 174 -5.65 15.95 11.70
CA ARG A 174 -4.72 16.98 12.18
C ARG A 174 -4.45 18.06 11.13
N TRP A 175 -4.26 17.67 9.88
CA TRP A 175 -4.08 18.61 8.78
C TRP A 175 -5.29 19.53 8.60
N ARG A 176 -6.52 19.02 8.73
CA ARG A 176 -7.75 19.83 8.67
C ARG A 176 -7.83 20.84 9.80
N ILE A 177 -7.60 20.42 11.06
CA ILE A 177 -7.59 21.31 12.22
C ILE A 177 -6.57 22.44 12.06
N GLY A 178 -5.37 22.12 11.56
CA GLY A 178 -4.32 23.12 11.30
C GLY A 178 -4.73 24.19 10.28
N GLN A 179 -5.61 23.87 9.34
CA GLN A 179 -6.13 24.86 8.39
C GLN A 179 -7.19 25.78 9.00
N GLU A 180 -8.06 25.24 9.86
CA GLU A 180 -9.11 26.03 10.53
C GLU A 180 -8.49 27.07 11.47
N GLY A 181 -7.46 26.68 12.24
CA GLY A 181 -6.72 27.60 13.09
C GLY A 181 -6.01 28.72 12.30
N SER A 182 -5.46 28.41 11.12
CA SER A 182 -4.83 29.41 10.26
C SER A 182 -5.83 30.39 9.65
N LYS A 183 -7.06 29.95 9.34
CA LYS A 183 -8.12 30.84 8.82
C LYS A 183 -8.61 31.81 9.90
N GLY A 184 -8.78 31.32 11.13
CA GLY A 184 -9.19 32.17 12.26
C GLY A 184 -8.18 33.29 12.55
N PHE A 185 -6.87 33.03 12.41
CA PHE A 185 -5.85 34.04 12.64
C PHE A 185 -5.86 35.15 11.58
N VAL A 186 -6.01 34.78 10.29
CA VAL A 186 -6.10 35.74 9.18
C VAL A 186 -7.37 36.60 9.28
N GLU A 187 -8.48 36.03 9.74
CA GLU A 187 -9.73 36.79 9.93
C GLU A 187 -9.64 37.80 11.08
N VAL A 188 -8.91 37.46 12.16
CA VAL A 188 -8.67 38.37 13.29
C VAL A 188 -7.75 39.53 12.89
N ASP A 189 -6.69 39.25 12.12
CA ASP A 189 -5.75 40.29 11.62
C ASP A 189 -6.46 41.29 10.70
N ASN A 190 -7.26 40.81 9.74
CA ASN A 190 -8.03 41.66 8.83
C ASN A 190 -9.07 42.55 9.56
N ARG A 191 -9.62 42.09 10.70
CA ARG A 191 -10.53 42.89 11.54
C ARG A 191 -9.79 43.98 12.32
N MET A 192 -8.54 43.76 12.72
CA MET A 192 -7.74 44.79 13.38
C MET A 192 -7.30 45.89 12.39
N GLU A 193 -6.93 45.52 11.16
CA GLU A 193 -6.56 46.51 10.13
C GLU A 193 -7.75 47.40 9.71
N THR A 194 -8.94 46.81 9.55
CA THR A 194 -10.15 47.57 9.17
C THR A 194 -10.73 48.41 10.31
N GLY A 195 -10.46 48.06 11.57
CA GLY A 195 -10.87 48.86 12.73
C GLY A 195 -10.03 50.13 12.94
N MET A 196 -8.78 50.15 12.47
CA MET A 196 -7.86 51.29 12.65
C MET A 196 -7.92 52.32 11.51
N SER A 197 -8.50 52.01 10.34
CA SER A 197 -8.60 52.97 9.24
C SER A 197 -9.80 53.93 9.31
N ASN A 198 -10.63 53.81 10.36
CA ASN A 198 -11.87 54.59 10.52
C ASN A 198 -11.80 55.62 11.66
N VAL A 199 -10.59 56.02 12.08
CA VAL A 199 -10.35 57.08 13.09
C VAL A 199 -9.54 58.21 12.48
#